data_AF-A0A8C7G9R5-F1
#
_entry.id   AF-A0A8C7G9R5-F1
#
_cell.length_a   1.000
_cell.length_b   1.000
_cell.length_c   1.000
_cell.angle_alpha   90.00
_cell.angle_beta   90.00
_cell.angle_gamma   90.00
#
_symmetry.space_group_name_H-M   'P 1'
#
loop_
_entity.id
_entity.type
_entity.pdbx_description
1 polymer ?
#
loop_
_entity_poly.entity_id
_entity_poly.type
_entity_poly.pdbx_seq_one_letter_code
_entity_poly.pdbx_strand_id
1 'polypeptide(L)'
;MSPHSAARVVVVGAGLSGLSAASTLVKAGFRHIQVLEAMGRPGGRVYTTRPFGQNVIELGANWIHGQEANPLFLLAQEQGLLLEERGSASIMCLPGSVTPRDYFFRESRRQLPVDEVEQVCSFFSGLTSRAFESELEPRHSSQSLGGYLDEEFAQSPLAALEDGPRVFEWCKRSECTDEASSSLYEVSASQLGHYVALEGGFFNSLGPGGYQALADTLLDNLPPGALLCDRPVHSIHWALQEEKNHTRPVRVLCQGGQCFMADHVIVTVPLGFLKENAVAMFEPALPKSKADAIERLGFGTVDKIYLRFEDRFWPHDCAGIQLVWDAGPEDEEVYQHSQSEGGAWRDMWYKKICGFDTVARHPTVLCGWITGREARHMESLDEKIVGEVCVRMLRSFTGWSVPEPAQVLMSKWGSERFVRGSYTYPPPGVDAVREHTALAAPLPLPCEAGYSQAKPLQVLFAGEATHVNFYTTTHGAYMTGIREAQRLIDHYADSEPRFL
;
A
#
# COMPACT_ATOMS: atom_id res chain seq x y z
N MET A 1 -19.26 -36.24 7.83
CA MET A 1 -18.88 -34.90 7.36
C MET A 1 -17.79 -34.41 8.30
N SER A 2 -16.66 -33.96 7.78
CA SER A 2 -15.58 -33.40 8.61
C SER A 2 -16.09 -32.17 9.37
N PRO A 3 -15.64 -31.90 10.61
CA PRO A 3 -16.16 -30.79 11.42
C PRO A 3 -16.05 -29.42 10.72
N HIS A 4 -15.00 -29.22 9.93
CA HIS A 4 -14.80 -28.00 9.14
C HIS A 4 -15.86 -27.79 8.03
N SER A 5 -16.48 -28.85 7.51
CA SER A 5 -17.47 -28.72 6.43
C SER A 5 -18.76 -28.03 6.87
N ALA A 6 -19.08 -28.05 8.17
CA ALA A 6 -20.25 -27.38 8.76
C ALA A 6 -19.94 -25.97 9.31
N ALA A 7 -18.65 -25.61 9.41
CA ALA A 7 -18.20 -24.33 9.94
C ALA A 7 -18.59 -23.18 9.00
N ARG A 8 -19.16 -22.12 9.57
CA ARG A 8 -19.48 -20.87 8.88
C ARG A 8 -18.37 -19.85 9.12
N VAL A 9 -17.74 -19.40 8.04
CA VAL A 9 -16.71 -18.36 8.09
C VAL A 9 -17.17 -17.15 7.29
N VAL A 10 -17.15 -15.98 7.93
CA VAL A 10 -17.34 -14.70 7.24
C VAL A 10 -15.97 -14.07 7.01
N VAL A 11 -15.72 -13.56 5.81
CA VAL A 11 -14.54 -12.76 5.49
C VAL A 11 -14.99 -11.33 5.23
N VAL A 12 -14.43 -10.36 5.96
CA VAL A 12 -14.76 -8.94 5.80
C VAL A 12 -13.68 -8.28 4.96
N GLY A 13 -14.04 -7.89 3.74
CA GLY A 13 -13.17 -7.36 2.69
C GLY A 13 -12.84 -8.40 1.61
N ALA A 14 -12.95 -8.00 0.35
CA ALA A 14 -12.59 -8.78 -0.84
C ALA A 14 -11.35 -8.21 -1.55
N GLY A 15 -10.40 -7.68 -0.78
CA GLY A 15 -9.02 -7.46 -1.26
C GLY A 15 -8.25 -8.77 -1.39
N LEU A 16 -6.97 -8.70 -1.81
CA LEU A 16 -6.14 -9.89 -2.00
C LEU A 16 -6.05 -10.79 -0.75
N SER A 17 -5.97 -10.22 0.45
CA SER A 17 -5.95 -10.98 1.71
C SER A 17 -7.27 -11.71 1.98
N GLY A 18 -8.41 -11.05 1.75
CA GLY A 18 -9.72 -11.67 1.96
C GLY A 18 -10.01 -12.76 0.92
N LEU A 19 -9.71 -12.48 -0.34
CA LEU A 19 -9.89 -13.45 -1.43
C LEU A 19 -8.94 -14.65 -1.30
N SER A 20 -7.67 -14.43 -0.89
CA SER A 20 -6.74 -15.55 -0.67
C SER A 20 -7.16 -16.40 0.52
N ALA A 21 -7.65 -15.79 1.61
CA ALA A 21 -8.19 -16.52 2.76
C ALA A 21 -9.41 -17.38 2.35
N ALA A 22 -10.39 -16.78 1.68
CA ALA A 22 -11.59 -17.48 1.23
C ALA A 22 -11.27 -18.62 0.25
N SER A 23 -10.43 -18.36 -0.75
CA SER A 23 -9.97 -19.35 -1.74
C SER A 23 -9.27 -20.53 -1.08
N THR A 24 -8.37 -20.26 -0.13
CA THR A 24 -7.64 -21.29 0.62
C THR A 24 -8.59 -22.16 1.44
N LEU A 25 -9.55 -21.56 2.15
CA LEU A 25 -10.56 -22.32 2.93
C LEU A 25 -11.45 -23.19 2.03
N VAL A 26 -11.90 -22.67 0.89
CA VAL A 26 -12.70 -23.43 -0.08
C VAL A 26 -11.92 -24.63 -0.62
N LYS A 27 -10.64 -24.44 -0.98
CA LYS A 27 -9.75 -25.52 -1.43
C LYS A 27 -9.52 -26.57 -0.33
N ALA A 28 -9.49 -26.15 0.93
CA ALA A 28 -9.38 -27.05 2.09
C ALA A 28 -10.71 -27.73 2.47
N GLY A 29 -11.81 -27.50 1.74
CA GLY A 29 -13.07 -28.21 1.91
C GLY A 29 -14.11 -27.53 2.79
N PHE A 30 -13.88 -26.29 3.25
CA PHE A 30 -14.91 -25.50 3.93
C PHE A 30 -16.03 -25.15 2.94
N ARG A 31 -17.29 -25.33 3.35
CA ARG A 31 -18.46 -25.21 2.45
C ARG A 31 -19.32 -23.98 2.71
N HIS A 32 -19.15 -23.29 3.84
CA HIS A 32 -19.97 -22.14 4.22
C HIS A 32 -19.13 -20.88 4.42
N ILE A 33 -18.55 -20.39 3.32
CA ILE A 33 -17.76 -19.16 3.28
C ILE A 33 -18.59 -18.02 2.70
N GLN A 34 -18.62 -16.87 3.38
CA GLN A 34 -19.24 -15.64 2.88
C GLN A 34 -18.24 -14.48 2.95
N VAL A 35 -17.90 -13.90 1.81
CA VAL A 35 -17.08 -12.69 1.69
C VAL A 35 -17.99 -11.47 1.57
N LEU A 36 -17.81 -10.49 2.45
CA LEU A 36 -18.56 -9.24 2.49
C LEU A 36 -17.64 -8.08 2.09
N GLU A 37 -17.93 -7.42 0.98
CA GLU A 37 -17.16 -6.30 0.45
C GLU A 37 -17.98 -5.02 0.53
N ALA A 38 -17.38 -3.96 1.07
CA ALA A 38 -18.05 -2.69 1.29
C ALA A 38 -18.21 -1.88 0.00
N MET A 39 -17.23 -1.97 -0.90
CA MET A 39 -17.26 -1.35 -2.22
C MET A 39 -18.17 -2.15 -3.18
N GLY A 40 -18.55 -1.52 -4.30
CA GLY A 40 -19.28 -2.18 -5.39
C GLY A 40 -18.41 -3.13 -6.23
N ARG A 41 -17.16 -3.40 -5.83
CA ARG A 41 -16.20 -4.23 -6.56
C ARG A 41 -15.23 -4.96 -5.61
N PRO A 42 -14.73 -6.14 -5.99
CA PRO A 42 -13.59 -6.77 -5.31
C PRO A 42 -12.25 -6.07 -5.66
N GLY A 43 -11.16 -6.52 -5.03
CA GLY A 43 -9.79 -6.06 -5.26
C GLY A 43 -9.29 -5.06 -4.22
N GLY A 44 -10.17 -4.27 -3.61
CA GLY A 44 -9.80 -3.27 -2.61
C GLY A 44 -8.78 -2.26 -3.17
N ARG A 45 -7.57 -2.25 -2.59
CA ARG A 45 -6.43 -1.43 -3.03
C ARG A 45 -5.74 -1.92 -4.32
N VAL A 46 -6.14 -3.08 -4.85
CA VAL A 46 -5.90 -3.44 -6.25
C VAL A 46 -7.02 -2.81 -7.06
N TYR A 47 -6.67 -1.91 -7.98
CA TYR A 47 -7.66 -1.25 -8.83
C TYR A 47 -7.09 -0.91 -10.19
N THR A 48 -7.50 -1.72 -11.18
CA THR A 48 -7.20 -1.46 -12.58
C THR A 48 -8.37 -0.77 -13.27
N THR A 49 -8.12 0.34 -13.95
CA THR A 49 -9.10 1.09 -14.75
C THR A 49 -8.94 0.81 -16.23
N ARG A 50 -10.07 0.72 -16.95
CA ARG A 50 -10.14 0.46 -18.40
C ARG A 50 -11.37 1.13 -19.02
N PRO A 51 -11.29 1.69 -20.24
CA PRO A 51 -10.05 2.02 -20.97
C PRO A 51 -9.45 3.34 -20.47
N PHE A 52 -8.11 3.45 -20.45
CA PHE A 52 -7.42 4.74 -20.43
C PHE A 52 -6.51 4.80 -21.66
N GLY A 53 -6.97 5.47 -22.71
CA GLY A 53 -6.41 5.27 -24.05
C GLY A 53 -6.76 3.88 -24.60
N GLN A 54 -5.77 3.13 -25.07
CA GLN A 54 -5.95 1.76 -25.62
C GLN A 54 -5.65 0.64 -24.61
N ASN A 55 -5.09 0.99 -23.45
CA ASN A 55 -4.58 0.05 -22.47
C ASN A 55 -5.19 0.32 -21.08
N VAL A 56 -4.60 -0.30 -20.08
CA VAL A 56 -5.11 -0.41 -18.72
C VAL A 56 -4.19 0.38 -17.80
N ILE A 57 -4.74 1.01 -16.77
CA ILE A 57 -3.97 1.77 -15.79
C ILE A 57 -4.28 1.30 -14.38
N GLU A 58 -3.24 1.12 -13.58
CA GLU A 58 -3.39 0.77 -12.17
C GLU A 58 -3.49 2.04 -11.32
N LEU A 59 -4.64 2.27 -10.69
CA LEU A 59 -4.79 3.33 -9.68
C LEU A 59 -4.25 2.91 -8.31
N GLY A 60 -4.14 1.60 -8.08
CA GLY A 60 -3.60 1.02 -6.85
C GLY A 60 -2.25 0.35 -7.07
N ALA A 61 -2.11 -0.88 -6.58
CA ALA A 61 -0.91 -1.69 -6.75
C ALA A 61 -0.48 -1.78 -8.23
N ASN A 62 0.80 -1.52 -8.49
CA ASN A 62 1.34 -1.41 -9.85
C ASN A 62 2.40 -2.48 -10.16
N TRP A 63 3.13 -3.00 -9.16
CA TRP A 63 4.21 -3.97 -9.38
C TRP A 63 4.09 -5.21 -8.50
N ILE A 64 4.59 -6.32 -9.04
CA ILE A 64 4.99 -7.49 -8.28
C ILE A 64 6.47 -7.30 -7.97
N HIS A 65 6.84 -7.38 -6.69
CA HIS A 65 8.18 -7.11 -6.18
C HIS A 65 8.92 -8.44 -6.02
N GLY A 66 9.93 -8.70 -6.85
CA GLY A 66 10.59 -9.99 -6.93
C GLY A 66 9.82 -11.00 -7.79
N GLN A 67 10.56 -11.81 -8.55
CA GLN A 67 10.01 -12.80 -9.49
C GLN A 67 10.33 -14.24 -9.09
N GLU A 68 11.35 -14.45 -8.24
CA GLU A 68 11.85 -15.81 -7.97
C GLU A 68 10.97 -16.55 -6.95
N ALA A 69 10.66 -15.91 -5.83
CA ALA A 69 9.89 -16.51 -4.73
C ALA A 69 8.56 -15.78 -4.44
N ASN A 70 8.16 -14.82 -5.27
CA ASN A 70 6.95 -14.07 -5.03
C ASN A 70 5.70 -14.90 -5.38
N PRO A 71 4.81 -15.18 -4.40
CA PRO A 71 3.65 -16.04 -4.65
C PRO A 71 2.66 -15.48 -5.67
N LEU A 72 2.61 -14.15 -5.85
CA LEU A 72 1.76 -13.53 -6.87
C LEU A 72 2.38 -13.63 -8.26
N PHE A 73 3.71 -13.61 -8.37
CA PHE A 73 4.38 -13.87 -9.66
C PHE A 73 4.12 -15.30 -10.11
N LEU A 74 4.30 -16.26 -9.19
CA LEU A 74 4.02 -17.68 -9.45
C LEU A 74 2.55 -17.90 -9.83
N LEU A 75 1.62 -17.29 -9.10
CA LEU A 75 0.19 -17.33 -9.44
C LEU A 75 -0.07 -16.76 -10.84
N ALA A 76 0.51 -15.61 -11.18
CA ALA A 76 0.36 -15.02 -12.51
C ALA A 76 0.93 -15.93 -13.61
N GLN A 77 2.06 -16.59 -13.34
CA GLN A 77 2.66 -17.56 -14.27
C GLN A 77 1.75 -18.77 -14.48
N GLU A 78 1.28 -19.38 -13.40
CA GLU A 78 0.39 -20.56 -13.42
C GLU A 78 -0.91 -20.29 -14.18
N GLN A 79 -1.46 -19.08 -14.07
CA GLN A 79 -2.68 -18.66 -14.76
C GLN A 79 -2.44 -18.08 -16.16
N GLY A 80 -1.19 -18.02 -16.63
CA GLY A 80 -0.87 -17.48 -17.95
C GLY A 80 -1.15 -15.97 -18.09
N LEU A 81 -1.04 -15.21 -16.99
CA LEU A 81 -1.29 -13.76 -16.97
C LEU A 81 -0.07 -12.93 -17.37
N LEU A 82 1.13 -13.52 -17.37
CA LEU A 82 2.36 -12.83 -17.72
C LEU A 82 2.40 -12.55 -19.23
N LEU A 83 2.57 -11.29 -19.62
CA LEU A 83 2.89 -10.91 -20.99
C LEU A 83 4.35 -10.46 -21.09
N GLU A 84 5.14 -11.18 -21.89
CA GLU A 84 6.43 -10.69 -22.37
C GLU A 84 6.23 -9.97 -23.71
N GLU A 85 6.42 -8.66 -23.75
CA GLU A 85 6.49 -7.95 -25.03
C GLU A 85 7.90 -8.12 -25.63
N ARG A 86 7.98 -8.76 -26.80
CA ARG A 86 9.19 -8.70 -27.63
C ARG A 86 9.32 -7.28 -28.19
N GLY A 87 10.33 -6.52 -27.75
CA GLY A 87 10.83 -5.35 -28.46
C GLY A 87 10.34 -3.96 -27.98
N SER A 88 9.57 -3.86 -26.89
CA SER A 88 9.44 -2.58 -26.18
C SER A 88 10.56 -2.48 -25.16
N ALA A 89 11.35 -1.40 -25.21
CA ALA A 89 12.27 -1.08 -24.12
C ALA A 89 11.49 -1.08 -22.80
N SER A 90 12.07 -1.73 -21.80
CA SER A 90 11.61 -2.00 -20.43
C SER A 90 11.46 -0.73 -19.57
N ILE A 91 10.96 0.36 -20.14
CA ILE A 91 10.76 1.62 -19.40
C ILE A 91 9.44 1.47 -18.64
N MET A 92 9.58 0.95 -17.43
CA MET A 92 8.54 0.89 -16.44
C MET A 92 8.55 2.24 -15.71
N CYS A 93 7.37 2.86 -15.53
CA CYS A 93 7.24 3.83 -14.44
C CYS A 93 7.57 3.05 -13.17
N LEU A 94 8.71 3.33 -12.57
CA LEU A 94 9.17 2.76 -11.31
C LEU A 94 9.33 3.94 -10.36
N PRO A 95 8.69 3.95 -9.19
CA PRO A 95 9.03 4.89 -8.13
C PRO A 95 10.51 4.69 -7.82
N GLY A 96 11.26 5.77 -7.71
CA GLY A 96 12.64 5.75 -7.21
C GLY A 96 13.72 5.19 -8.14
N SER A 97 13.40 4.67 -9.34
CA SER A 97 14.44 4.21 -10.28
C SER A 97 14.91 5.36 -11.17
N VAL A 98 15.81 6.19 -10.66
CA VAL A 98 16.51 7.16 -11.52
C VAL A 98 17.30 6.40 -12.58
N THR A 99 17.05 6.75 -13.83
CA THR A 99 17.75 6.23 -14.99
C THR A 99 18.56 7.35 -15.63
N PRO A 100 19.61 7.02 -16.40
CA PRO A 100 20.33 8.02 -17.21
C PRO A 100 19.45 8.71 -18.27
N ARG A 101 18.20 8.26 -18.41
CA ARG A 101 17.18 8.76 -19.33
C ARG A 101 16.17 9.69 -18.67
N ASP A 102 16.29 9.92 -17.36
CA ASP A 102 15.48 10.89 -16.64
C ASP A 102 16.05 12.30 -16.78
N TYR A 103 15.17 13.26 -17.03
CA TYR A 103 15.55 14.64 -17.25
C TYR A 103 15.21 15.44 -16.00
N PHE A 104 16.24 15.87 -15.27
CA PHE A 104 16.10 16.67 -14.05
C PHE A 104 16.16 18.15 -14.37
N PHE A 105 15.15 18.91 -13.95
CA PHE A 105 15.07 20.35 -14.16
C PHE A 105 14.97 21.09 -12.83
N ARG A 106 15.62 22.26 -12.78
CA ARG A 106 15.48 23.25 -11.71
C ARG A 106 14.35 24.23 -12.03
N GLU A 107 13.85 24.92 -11.01
CA GLU A 107 12.85 26.01 -11.19
C GLU A 107 13.32 27.12 -12.15
N SER A 108 14.64 27.30 -12.25
CA SER A 108 15.28 28.24 -13.17
C SER A 108 15.29 27.82 -14.65
N ARG A 109 14.70 26.67 -14.99
CA ARG A 109 14.75 26.01 -16.32
C ARG A 109 16.10 25.40 -16.70
N ARG A 110 17.04 25.37 -15.77
CA ARG A 110 18.32 24.66 -15.98
C ARG A 110 18.07 23.15 -15.87
N GLN A 111 18.42 22.41 -16.93
CA GLN A 111 18.54 20.96 -16.85
C GLN A 111 19.84 20.60 -16.12
N LEU A 112 19.75 19.68 -15.16
CA LEU A 112 20.91 19.23 -14.38
C LEU A 112 21.72 18.18 -15.17
N PRO A 113 23.06 18.19 -15.09
CA PRO A 113 23.89 17.13 -15.65
C PRO A 113 23.60 15.78 -15.01
N VAL A 114 23.52 14.73 -15.83
CA VAL A 114 23.21 13.36 -15.37
C VAL A 114 24.22 12.89 -14.31
N ASP A 115 25.52 13.10 -14.53
CA ASP A 115 26.58 12.67 -13.61
C ASP A 115 26.45 13.30 -12.21
N GLU A 116 25.99 14.56 -12.11
CA GLU A 116 25.79 15.23 -10.82
C GLU A 116 24.60 14.62 -10.06
N VAL A 117 23.50 14.35 -10.79
CA VAL A 117 22.30 13.73 -10.22
C VAL A 117 22.61 12.29 -9.78
N GLU A 118 23.26 11.49 -10.63
CA GLU A 118 23.61 10.10 -10.32
C GLU A 118 24.48 9.98 -9.07
N GLN A 119 25.43 10.89 -8.86
CA GLN A 119 26.26 10.90 -7.65
C GLN A 119 25.42 11.07 -6.38
N VAL A 120 24.45 12.00 -6.39
CA VAL A 120 23.59 12.27 -5.23
C VAL A 120 22.59 11.15 -5.02
N CYS A 121 21.94 10.65 -6.08
CA CYS A 121 21.00 9.55 -6.00
C CYS A 121 21.69 8.24 -5.56
N SER A 122 22.91 7.96 -6.03
CA SER A 122 23.69 6.80 -5.58
C SER A 122 24.09 6.91 -4.12
N PHE A 123 24.51 8.10 -3.67
CA PHE A 123 24.80 8.33 -2.25
C PHE A 123 23.55 8.10 -1.39
N PHE A 124 22.41 8.68 -1.77
CA PHE A 124 21.12 8.49 -1.10
C PHE A 124 20.73 7.00 -1.02
N SER A 125 20.80 6.29 -2.15
CA SER A 125 20.51 4.85 -2.22
C SER A 125 21.43 4.04 -1.30
N GLY A 126 22.70 4.43 -1.17
CA GLY A 126 23.62 3.82 -0.22
C GLY A 126 23.24 4.06 1.25
N LEU A 127 22.62 5.20 1.59
CA LEU A 127 22.12 5.45 2.95
C LEU A 127 20.86 4.62 3.25
N THR A 128 19.89 4.62 2.34
CA THR A 128 18.64 3.86 2.54
C THR A 128 18.89 2.35 2.53
N SER A 129 19.84 1.86 1.73
CA SER A 129 20.28 0.46 1.76
C SER A 129 20.83 0.07 3.14
N ARG A 130 21.65 0.92 3.79
CA ARG A 130 22.13 0.65 5.16
C ARG A 130 20.99 0.56 6.16
N ALA A 131 19.98 1.42 6.04
CA ALA A 131 18.79 1.35 6.90
C ALA A 131 18.01 0.04 6.68
N PHE A 132 17.85 -0.36 5.42
CA PHE A 132 17.15 -1.57 5.00
C PHE A 132 17.88 -2.87 5.35
N GLU A 133 19.22 -2.86 5.31
CA GLU A 133 20.06 -4.01 5.65
C GLU A 133 20.34 -4.11 7.17
N SER A 134 19.70 -3.24 7.98
CA SER A 134 19.92 -3.15 9.43
C SER A 134 21.37 -2.81 9.83
N GLU A 135 22.06 -2.03 9.00
CA GLU A 135 23.47 -1.63 9.19
C GLU A 135 23.63 -0.23 9.81
N LEU A 136 22.57 0.32 10.41
CA LEU A 136 22.63 1.62 11.07
C LEU A 136 23.50 1.58 12.33
N GLU A 137 24.28 2.64 12.54
CA GLU A 137 24.96 2.84 13.80
C GLU A 137 23.95 3.03 14.96
N PRO A 138 24.26 2.57 16.19
CA PRO A 138 23.32 2.64 17.32
C PRO A 138 22.77 4.04 17.64
N ARG A 139 23.50 5.11 17.29
CA ARG A 139 23.04 6.50 17.48
C ARG A 139 21.85 6.87 16.60
N HIS A 140 21.67 6.22 15.45
CA HIS A 140 20.59 6.49 14.51
C HIS A 140 19.34 5.63 14.79
N SER A 141 19.41 4.65 15.71
CA SER A 141 18.33 3.68 15.91
C SER A 141 17.02 4.29 16.39
N SER A 142 17.06 5.44 17.08
CA SER A 142 15.88 6.17 17.54
C SER A 142 15.50 7.38 16.66
N GLN A 143 16.24 7.63 15.58
CA GLN A 143 15.97 8.74 14.67
C GLN A 143 14.84 8.41 13.69
N SER A 144 14.27 9.46 13.11
CA SER A 144 13.51 9.33 11.88
C SER A 144 14.45 9.08 10.71
N LEU A 145 13.92 8.50 9.63
CA LEU A 145 14.66 8.28 8.40
C LEU A 145 15.17 9.61 7.83
N GLY A 146 14.32 10.64 7.82
CA GLY A 146 14.72 12.00 7.40
C GLY A 146 15.88 12.55 8.21
N GLY A 147 15.83 12.43 9.55
CA GLY A 147 16.91 12.92 10.42
C GLY A 147 18.23 12.18 10.24
N TYR A 148 18.18 10.85 10.07
CA TYR A 148 19.35 10.04 9.72
C TYR A 148 19.97 10.48 8.38
N LEU A 149 19.13 10.65 7.36
CA LEU A 149 19.56 11.05 6.01
C LEU A 149 20.22 12.43 6.00
N ASP A 150 19.66 13.39 6.74
CA ASP A 150 20.24 14.74 6.85
C ASP A 150 21.60 14.75 7.56
N GLU A 151 21.73 14.01 8.67
CA GLU A 151 22.98 13.94 9.43
C GLU A 151 24.12 13.34 8.57
N GLU A 152 23.83 12.27 7.81
CA GLU A 152 24.81 11.63 6.94
C GLU A 152 25.13 12.48 5.69
N PHE A 153 24.13 13.13 5.10
CA PHE A 153 24.33 13.99 3.94
C PHE A 153 25.15 15.23 4.27
N ALA A 154 24.92 15.86 5.44
CA ALA A 154 25.68 17.03 5.89
C ALA A 154 27.19 16.74 6.03
N GLN A 155 27.58 15.49 6.26
CA GLN A 155 28.99 15.06 6.35
C GLN A 155 29.62 14.73 4.98
N SER A 156 28.80 14.65 3.93
CA SER A 156 29.25 14.32 2.57
C SER A 156 29.79 15.56 1.84
N PRO A 157 30.81 15.42 0.96
CA PRO A 157 31.23 16.51 0.07
C PRO A 157 30.10 16.98 -0.87
N LEU A 158 29.08 16.15 -1.11
CA LEU A 158 27.94 16.48 -1.95
C LEU A 158 27.10 17.63 -1.37
N ALA A 159 27.09 17.83 -0.05
CA ALA A 159 26.38 18.93 0.58
C ALA A 159 26.96 20.31 0.24
N ALA A 160 28.22 20.38 -0.19
CA ALA A 160 28.87 21.61 -0.61
C ALA A 160 28.62 21.95 -2.10
N LEU A 161 28.03 21.03 -2.87
CA LEU A 161 27.67 21.28 -4.27
C LEU A 161 26.45 22.19 -4.35
N GLU A 162 26.36 23.00 -5.42
CA GLU A 162 25.23 23.90 -5.65
C GLU A 162 23.89 23.14 -5.67
N ASP A 163 23.81 22.10 -6.50
CA ASP A 163 22.57 21.35 -6.70
C ASP A 163 22.47 20.10 -5.81
N GLY A 164 23.53 19.76 -5.08
CA GLY A 164 23.60 18.58 -4.21
C GLY A 164 22.45 18.49 -3.20
N PRO A 165 22.26 19.49 -2.32
CA PRO A 165 21.17 19.50 -1.35
C PRO A 165 19.77 19.43 -1.98
N ARG A 166 19.58 20.02 -3.17
CA ARG A 166 18.28 20.03 -3.86
C ARG A 166 17.94 18.70 -4.49
N VAL A 167 18.92 18.04 -5.10
CA VAL A 167 18.75 16.67 -5.60
C VAL A 167 18.53 15.71 -4.42
N PHE A 168 19.23 15.91 -3.31
CA PHE A 168 19.02 15.09 -2.11
C PHE A 168 17.63 15.27 -1.50
N GLU A 169 17.10 16.50 -1.46
CA GLU A 169 15.71 16.77 -1.09
C GLU A 169 14.72 16.10 -2.06
N TRP A 170 14.98 16.14 -3.36
CA TRP A 170 14.18 15.40 -4.35
C TRP A 170 14.19 13.90 -4.07
N CYS A 171 15.33 13.30 -3.71
CA CYS A 171 15.42 11.89 -3.33
C CYS A 171 14.56 11.58 -2.09
N LYS A 172 14.68 12.39 -1.03
CA LYS A 172 13.83 12.25 0.18
C LYS A 172 12.35 12.31 -0.17
N ARG A 173 11.96 13.23 -1.06
CA ARG A 173 10.57 13.38 -1.48
C ARG A 173 10.09 12.19 -2.30
N SER A 174 10.93 11.64 -3.17
CA SER A 174 10.63 10.42 -3.93
C SER A 174 10.40 9.24 -2.99
N GLU A 175 11.28 9.04 -2.01
CA GLU A 175 11.23 7.94 -1.04
C GLU A 175 9.95 7.96 -0.19
N CYS A 176 9.34 9.14 0.04
CA CYS A 176 8.03 9.22 0.70
C CYS A 176 6.95 8.39 0.00
N THR A 177 7.11 8.13 -1.30
CA THR A 177 6.21 7.29 -2.10
C THR A 177 6.33 5.83 -1.70
N ASP A 178 7.56 5.33 -1.54
CA ASP A 178 7.82 3.95 -1.15
C ASP A 178 7.40 3.69 0.30
N GLU A 179 7.62 4.68 1.17
CA GLU A 179 7.25 4.62 2.59
C GLU A 179 5.78 4.98 2.87
N ALA A 180 5.01 5.45 1.87
CA ALA A 180 3.70 6.06 2.06
C ALA A 180 3.62 7.01 3.26
N SER A 181 4.56 7.95 3.36
CA SER A 181 4.59 8.92 4.46
C SER A 181 4.29 10.33 3.97
N SER A 182 3.87 11.20 4.90
CA SER A 182 3.79 12.64 4.59
C SER A 182 5.17 13.27 4.53
N SER A 183 6.13 12.72 5.27
CA SER A 183 7.54 13.07 5.24
C SER A 183 8.38 11.94 5.83
N LEU A 184 9.64 11.83 5.42
CA LEU A 184 10.58 10.87 6.01
C LEU A 184 10.90 11.18 7.48
N TYR A 185 10.60 12.39 7.98
CA TYR A 185 10.70 12.69 9.41
C TYR A 185 9.65 11.96 10.26
N GLU A 186 8.62 11.37 9.63
CA GLU A 186 7.59 10.57 10.28
C GLU A 186 7.88 9.05 10.20
N VAL A 187 8.94 8.62 9.52
CA VAL A 187 9.30 7.20 9.31
C VAL A 187 10.48 6.85 10.20
N SER A 188 10.47 5.68 10.84
CA SER A 188 11.61 5.24 11.65
C SER A 188 12.73 4.68 10.77
N ALA A 189 13.97 5.14 10.98
CA ALA A 189 15.13 4.63 10.25
C ALA A 189 15.40 3.15 10.55
N SER A 190 15.31 2.73 11.82
CA SER A 190 15.68 1.37 12.24
C SER A 190 14.65 0.31 11.94
N GLN A 191 13.38 0.69 11.74
CA GLN A 191 12.30 -0.26 11.50
C GLN A 191 12.24 -0.73 10.04
N LEU A 192 12.89 -0.01 9.11
CA LEU A 192 12.98 -0.41 7.71
C LEU A 192 13.63 -1.80 7.55
N GLY A 193 14.63 -2.10 8.37
CA GLY A 193 15.36 -3.36 8.33
C GLY A 193 14.56 -4.62 8.66
N HIS A 194 13.30 -4.47 9.06
CA HIS A 194 12.39 -5.61 9.22
C HIS A 194 11.74 -6.06 7.90
N TYR A 195 11.68 -5.20 6.90
CA TYR A 195 11.16 -5.57 5.58
C TYR A 195 12.14 -6.51 4.89
N VAL A 196 11.63 -7.52 4.19
CA VAL A 196 12.45 -8.47 3.42
C VAL A 196 12.18 -8.28 1.93
N ALA A 197 13.19 -7.88 1.16
CA ALA A 197 13.07 -7.85 -0.30
C ALA A 197 13.05 -9.28 -0.86
N LEU A 198 12.12 -9.55 -1.78
CA LEU A 198 12.11 -10.79 -2.54
C LEU A 198 13.01 -10.67 -3.77
N GLU A 199 13.75 -11.74 -4.08
CA GLU A 199 14.68 -11.79 -5.20
C GLU A 199 13.98 -11.68 -6.57
N GLY A 200 14.66 -11.05 -7.52
CA GLY A 200 14.19 -10.76 -8.88
C GLY A 200 13.70 -9.32 -9.07
N GLY A 201 13.45 -8.94 -10.33
CA GLY A 201 13.04 -7.58 -10.69
C GLY A 201 11.58 -7.25 -10.36
N PHE A 202 11.19 -5.99 -10.59
CA PHE A 202 9.79 -5.56 -10.54
C PHE A 202 9.06 -5.98 -11.82
N PHE A 203 7.82 -6.47 -11.68
CA PHE A 203 7.00 -6.89 -12.82
C PHE A 203 5.62 -6.23 -12.83
N ASN A 204 5.14 -5.73 -13.97
CA ASN A 204 3.81 -5.10 -14.12
C ASN A 204 3.06 -5.46 -15.42
N SER A 205 3.54 -6.44 -16.18
CA SER A 205 2.97 -6.82 -17.47
C SER A 205 1.97 -7.96 -17.32
N LEU A 206 0.81 -7.67 -16.73
CA LEU A 206 -0.29 -8.62 -16.45
C LEU A 206 -1.40 -8.60 -17.51
N GLY A 207 -1.05 -8.16 -18.71
CA GLY A 207 -1.94 -8.10 -19.87
C GLY A 207 -3.18 -7.24 -19.71
N PRO A 208 -4.23 -7.50 -20.52
CA PRO A 208 -5.45 -6.68 -20.55
C PRO A 208 -6.30 -6.83 -19.29
N GLY A 209 -5.95 -7.77 -18.39
CA GLY A 209 -6.53 -7.94 -17.06
C GLY A 209 -5.78 -7.18 -15.96
N GLY A 210 -4.61 -6.61 -16.24
CA GLY A 210 -3.82 -5.82 -15.28
C GLY A 210 -3.65 -6.50 -13.92
N TYR A 211 -3.41 -5.71 -12.89
CA TYR A 211 -3.26 -6.23 -11.53
C TYR A 211 -4.54 -6.85 -10.98
N GLN A 212 -5.70 -6.37 -11.42
CA GLN A 212 -7.02 -6.93 -11.07
C GLN A 212 -7.14 -8.42 -11.41
N ALA A 213 -6.48 -8.91 -12.47
CA ALA A 213 -6.53 -10.32 -12.87
C ALA A 213 -6.04 -11.30 -11.78
N LEU A 214 -5.14 -10.86 -10.90
CA LEU A 214 -4.70 -11.65 -9.75
C LEU A 214 -5.83 -11.84 -8.73
N ALA A 215 -6.61 -10.79 -8.47
CA ALA A 215 -7.78 -10.87 -7.59
C ALA A 215 -8.90 -11.72 -8.24
N ASP A 216 -9.11 -11.55 -9.54
CA ASP A 216 -10.12 -12.30 -10.30
C ASP A 216 -9.83 -13.81 -10.26
N THR A 217 -8.56 -14.20 -10.41
CA THR A 217 -8.11 -15.60 -10.24
C THR A 217 -8.52 -16.19 -8.89
N LEU A 218 -8.40 -15.42 -7.80
CA LEU A 218 -8.77 -15.89 -6.47
C LEU A 218 -10.29 -15.97 -6.31
N LEU A 219 -11.01 -15.03 -6.91
CA LEU A 219 -12.47 -14.99 -6.93
C LEU A 219 -13.06 -16.19 -7.68
N ASP A 220 -12.45 -16.60 -8.78
CA ASP A 220 -12.89 -17.75 -9.59
C ASP A 220 -12.83 -19.08 -8.83
N ASN A 221 -12.04 -19.16 -7.76
CA ASN A 221 -12.03 -20.33 -6.86
C ASN A 221 -13.22 -20.38 -5.89
N LEU A 222 -14.00 -19.31 -5.76
CA LEU A 222 -15.10 -19.22 -4.80
C LEU A 222 -16.41 -19.75 -5.39
N PRO A 223 -17.27 -20.40 -4.58
CA PRO A 223 -18.57 -20.84 -5.08
C PRO A 223 -19.47 -19.63 -5.42
N PRO A 224 -20.38 -19.77 -6.40
CA PRO A 224 -21.33 -18.71 -6.74
C PRO A 224 -22.10 -18.20 -5.52
N GLY A 225 -22.18 -16.87 -5.39
CA GLY A 225 -22.85 -16.21 -4.25
C GLY A 225 -22.00 -16.08 -2.97
N ALA A 226 -20.75 -16.59 -2.97
CA ALA A 226 -19.84 -16.40 -1.84
C ALA A 226 -19.41 -14.93 -1.66
N LEU A 227 -19.30 -14.15 -2.72
CA LEU A 227 -18.97 -12.73 -2.65
C LEU A 227 -20.24 -11.86 -2.68
N LEU A 228 -20.31 -10.91 -1.74
CA LEU A 228 -21.36 -9.91 -1.64
C LEU A 228 -20.75 -8.50 -1.57
N CYS A 229 -20.71 -7.78 -2.69
CA CYS A 229 -20.29 -6.36 -2.80
C CYS A 229 -21.36 -5.39 -2.31
N ASP A 230 -21.07 -4.14 -1.97
CA ASP A 230 -22.03 -3.19 -1.37
C ASP A 230 -22.61 -3.67 -0.02
N ARG A 231 -21.85 -4.48 0.73
CA ARG A 231 -22.21 -4.97 2.07
C ARG A 231 -21.21 -4.41 3.09
N PRO A 232 -21.23 -3.08 3.37
CA PRO A 232 -20.36 -2.50 4.38
C PRO A 232 -20.71 -3.05 5.77
N VAL A 233 -19.75 -3.74 6.38
CA VAL A 233 -19.85 -4.22 7.76
C VAL A 233 -19.77 -3.04 8.72
N HIS A 234 -20.75 -2.94 9.62
CA HIS A 234 -20.85 -1.90 10.63
C HIS A 234 -20.27 -2.35 11.97
N SER A 235 -20.61 -3.56 12.43
CA SER A 235 -20.12 -4.09 13.70
C SER A 235 -19.98 -5.62 13.67
N ILE A 236 -19.07 -6.12 14.50
CA ILE A 236 -18.74 -7.53 14.70
C ILE A 236 -18.91 -7.80 16.20
N HIS A 237 -19.94 -8.57 16.52
CA HIS A 237 -20.21 -9.02 17.88
C HIS A 237 -19.61 -10.42 18.04
N TRP A 238 -18.69 -10.59 18.97
CA TRP A 238 -17.98 -11.84 19.21
C TRP A 238 -18.02 -12.21 20.70
N ALA A 239 -17.56 -13.41 21.04
CA ALA A 239 -17.71 -14.00 22.36
C ALA A 239 -19.17 -14.05 22.86
N LEU A 240 -20.13 -14.17 21.92
CA LEU A 240 -21.54 -14.31 22.26
C LEU A 240 -21.77 -15.59 23.06
N GLN A 241 -22.56 -15.48 24.12
CA GLN A 241 -22.97 -16.64 24.91
C GLN A 241 -24.02 -17.44 24.12
N GLU A 242 -24.02 -18.75 24.32
CA GLU A 242 -25.08 -19.63 23.82
C GLU A 242 -26.40 -19.29 24.53
N GLU A 243 -27.11 -18.27 24.04
CA GLU A 243 -28.53 -18.13 24.34
C GLU A 243 -29.31 -19.20 23.57
N LYS A 244 -30.47 -19.61 24.10
CA LYS A 244 -31.32 -20.67 23.55
C LYS A 244 -31.71 -20.51 22.05
N ASN A 245 -31.43 -19.35 21.45
CA ASN A 245 -31.70 -19.03 20.04
C ASN A 245 -30.44 -18.66 19.20
N HIS A 246 -29.24 -18.54 19.79
CA HIS A 246 -28.02 -18.18 19.05
C HIS A 246 -27.07 -19.37 18.97
N THR A 247 -27.02 -20.02 17.80
CA THR A 247 -26.23 -21.24 17.61
C THR A 247 -24.73 -21.00 17.32
N ARG A 248 -24.25 -19.76 17.28
CA ARG A 248 -22.90 -19.41 16.84
C ARG A 248 -22.31 -18.21 17.59
N PRO A 249 -20.99 -18.20 17.87
CA PRO A 249 -20.36 -17.22 18.76
C PRO A 249 -20.06 -15.86 18.12
N VAL A 250 -20.16 -15.73 16.79
CA VAL A 250 -19.89 -14.48 16.06
C VAL A 250 -21.13 -14.03 15.29
N ARG A 251 -21.42 -12.72 15.34
CA ARG A 251 -22.48 -12.04 14.60
C ARG A 251 -21.92 -10.81 13.89
N VAL A 252 -21.99 -10.78 12.57
CA VAL A 252 -21.53 -9.67 11.73
C VAL A 252 -22.74 -8.89 11.21
N LEU A 253 -22.79 -7.60 11.52
CA LEU A 253 -23.89 -6.69 11.14
C LEU A 253 -23.43 -5.72 10.05
N CYS A 254 -24.22 -5.58 8.98
CA CYS A 254 -23.96 -4.64 7.89
C CYS A 254 -24.82 -3.37 8.05
N GLN A 255 -24.41 -2.24 7.44
CA GLN A 255 -25.14 -0.96 7.52
C GLN A 255 -26.58 -1.03 6.96
N GLY A 256 -26.90 -2.04 6.14
CA GLY A 256 -28.26 -2.31 5.62
C GLY A 256 -29.13 -3.20 6.52
N GLY A 257 -28.71 -3.48 7.76
CA GLY A 257 -29.42 -4.34 8.71
C GLY A 257 -29.26 -5.86 8.47
N GLN A 258 -28.52 -6.25 7.43
CA GLN A 258 -28.19 -7.65 7.17
C GLN A 258 -27.29 -8.19 8.28
N CYS A 259 -27.57 -9.42 8.70
CA CYS A 259 -26.90 -10.07 9.83
C CYS A 259 -26.41 -11.46 9.42
N PHE A 260 -25.14 -11.75 9.68
CA PHE A 260 -24.51 -13.03 9.39
C PHE A 260 -24.01 -13.67 10.69
N MET A 261 -24.57 -14.83 11.04
CA MET A 261 -24.09 -15.65 12.17
C MET A 261 -22.98 -16.59 11.69
N ALA A 262 -21.84 -16.57 12.37
CA ALA A 262 -20.64 -17.28 11.96
C ALA A 262 -19.92 -17.92 13.15
N ASP A 263 -19.18 -18.99 12.87
CA ASP A 263 -18.27 -19.62 13.84
C ASP A 263 -16.99 -18.78 13.93
N HIS A 264 -16.54 -18.26 12.79
CA HIS A 264 -15.33 -17.44 12.64
C HIS A 264 -15.56 -16.24 11.74
N VAL A 265 -14.85 -15.14 12.00
CA VAL A 265 -14.72 -14.01 11.09
C VAL A 265 -13.23 -13.72 10.81
N ILE A 266 -12.87 -13.58 9.54
CA ILE A 266 -11.56 -13.10 9.11
C ILE A 266 -11.72 -11.63 8.69
N VAL A 267 -11.08 -10.74 9.44
CA VAL A 267 -11.12 -9.30 9.23
C VAL A 267 -9.95 -8.90 8.36
N THR A 268 -10.24 -8.31 7.20
CA THR A 268 -9.22 -7.85 6.24
C THR A 268 -9.33 -6.37 5.90
N VAL A 269 -10.04 -5.61 6.74
CA VAL A 269 -10.22 -4.17 6.54
C VAL A 269 -8.89 -3.42 6.65
N PRO A 270 -8.66 -2.35 5.87
CA PRO A 270 -7.43 -1.57 5.92
C PRO A 270 -7.18 -0.93 7.29
N LEU A 271 -5.91 -0.76 7.65
CA LEU A 271 -5.52 -0.13 8.92
C LEU A 271 -6.07 1.31 9.03
N GLY A 272 -6.07 2.09 7.95
CA GLY A 272 -6.68 3.42 7.92
C GLY A 272 -8.16 3.41 8.34
N PHE A 273 -8.93 2.43 7.86
CA PHE A 273 -10.32 2.26 8.28
C PHE A 273 -10.43 1.87 9.76
N LEU A 274 -9.58 0.96 10.24
CA LEU A 274 -9.54 0.56 11.65
C LEU A 274 -9.21 1.72 12.59
N LYS A 275 -8.29 2.61 12.21
CA LYS A 275 -7.94 3.81 12.99
C LYS A 275 -9.16 4.68 13.30
N GLU A 276 -10.08 4.81 12.35
CA GLU A 276 -11.30 5.60 12.52
C GLU A 276 -12.45 4.83 13.18
N ASN A 277 -12.54 3.51 12.97
CA ASN A 277 -13.78 2.75 13.23
C ASN A 277 -13.65 1.59 14.22
N ALA A 278 -12.44 1.19 14.64
CA ALA A 278 -12.25 -0.03 15.45
C ALA A 278 -13.05 -0.02 16.77
N VAL A 279 -13.19 1.14 17.42
CA VAL A 279 -13.95 1.26 18.68
C VAL A 279 -15.43 0.91 18.48
N ALA A 280 -16.04 1.34 17.37
CA ALA A 280 -17.45 1.05 17.07
C ALA A 280 -17.65 -0.30 16.37
N MET A 281 -16.60 -0.80 15.70
CA MET A 281 -16.69 -2.00 14.87
C MET A 281 -16.68 -3.31 15.68
N PHE A 282 -16.15 -3.33 16.91
CA PHE A 282 -15.99 -4.57 17.68
C PHE A 282 -16.71 -4.54 19.03
N GLU A 283 -17.53 -5.57 19.29
CA GLU A 283 -18.20 -5.78 20.56
C GLU A 283 -18.01 -7.25 21.03
N PRO A 284 -17.38 -7.53 22.18
CA PRO A 284 -16.70 -6.58 23.05
C PRO A 284 -15.50 -5.89 22.38
N ALA A 285 -15.01 -4.82 23.00
CA ALA A 285 -13.88 -4.07 22.50
C ALA A 285 -12.62 -4.95 22.33
N LEU A 286 -11.78 -4.56 21.37
CA LEU A 286 -10.50 -5.23 21.12
C LEU A 286 -9.58 -5.15 22.35
N PRO A 287 -8.72 -6.16 22.60
CA PRO A 287 -7.71 -6.08 23.66
C PRO A 287 -6.76 -4.90 23.46
N LYS A 288 -6.24 -4.36 24.57
CA LYS A 288 -5.39 -3.17 24.57
C LYS A 288 -4.20 -3.27 23.61
N SER A 289 -3.51 -4.40 23.56
CA SER A 289 -2.37 -4.58 22.64
C SER A 289 -2.74 -4.38 21.17
N LYS A 290 -3.95 -4.79 20.76
CA LYS A 290 -4.44 -4.61 19.39
C LYS A 290 -4.93 -3.18 19.14
N ALA A 291 -5.59 -2.57 20.12
CA ALA A 291 -5.99 -1.17 20.04
C ALA A 291 -4.75 -0.24 19.94
N ASP A 292 -3.74 -0.46 20.78
CA ASP A 292 -2.46 0.25 20.75
C ASP A 292 -1.77 0.07 19.38
N ALA A 293 -1.76 -1.14 18.81
CA ALA A 293 -1.18 -1.38 17.48
C ALA A 293 -1.92 -0.62 16.37
N ILE A 294 -3.25 -0.59 16.41
CA ILE A 294 -4.07 0.19 15.46
C ILE A 294 -3.73 1.68 15.57
N GLU A 295 -3.53 2.20 16.78
CA GLU A 295 -3.20 3.60 17.02
C GLU A 295 -1.76 3.94 16.56
N ARG A 296 -0.78 3.12 16.93
CA ARG A 296 0.66 3.43 16.81
C ARG A 296 1.25 3.20 15.43
N LEU A 297 0.81 2.20 14.67
CA LEU A 297 1.29 2.00 13.30
C LEU A 297 0.87 3.18 12.42
N GLY A 298 1.77 3.71 11.60
CA GLY A 298 1.44 4.77 10.62
C GLY A 298 0.59 4.22 9.49
N PHE A 299 -0.25 5.06 8.87
CA PHE A 299 -0.98 4.69 7.66
C PHE A 299 -1.15 5.92 6.79
N GLY A 300 -0.33 6.03 5.75
CA GLY A 300 -0.30 7.25 4.95
C GLY A 300 -1.11 7.16 3.67
N THR A 301 -0.83 8.07 2.76
CA THR A 301 -1.59 8.25 1.52
C THR A 301 -0.60 8.51 0.41
N VAL A 302 -0.78 7.80 -0.69
CA VAL A 302 0.01 7.87 -1.91
C VAL A 302 -0.99 7.80 -3.04
N ASP A 303 -1.00 8.83 -3.87
CA ASP A 303 -1.84 8.93 -5.04
C ASP A 303 -1.03 9.12 -6.32
N LYS A 304 -1.66 8.75 -7.43
CA LYS A 304 -1.12 8.87 -8.79
C LYS A 304 -1.91 9.91 -9.57
N ILE A 305 -1.22 10.65 -10.42
CA ILE A 305 -1.77 11.65 -11.33
C ILE A 305 -1.37 11.24 -12.75
N TYR A 306 -2.32 10.70 -13.51
CA TYR A 306 -2.12 10.36 -14.90
C TYR A 306 -2.55 11.51 -15.80
N LEU A 307 -1.64 11.92 -16.69
CA LEU A 307 -1.87 12.95 -17.69
C LEU A 307 -1.78 12.30 -19.07
N ARG A 308 -2.92 12.18 -19.77
CA ARG A 308 -2.97 11.71 -21.16
C ARG A 308 -2.96 12.90 -22.10
N PHE A 309 -2.07 12.88 -23.08
CA PHE A 309 -2.00 13.87 -24.15
C PHE A 309 -2.46 13.26 -25.48
N GLU A 310 -2.86 14.12 -26.43
CA GLU A 310 -3.17 13.69 -27.81
C GLU A 310 -1.90 13.15 -28.50
N ASP A 311 -0.81 13.92 -28.40
CA ASP A 311 0.49 13.59 -28.95
C ASP A 311 1.58 13.66 -27.90
N ARG A 312 2.63 12.85 -28.07
CA ARG A 312 3.85 12.95 -27.27
C ARG A 312 4.55 14.28 -27.57
N PHE A 313 4.84 15.06 -26.53
CA PHE A 313 5.61 16.31 -26.64
C PHE A 313 7.04 16.20 -26.08
N TRP A 314 7.34 15.17 -25.31
CA TRP A 314 8.65 14.94 -24.70
C TRP A 314 9.56 14.06 -25.58
N PRO A 315 10.89 14.08 -25.37
CA PRO A 315 11.84 13.27 -26.14
C PRO A 315 11.53 11.76 -26.10
N HIS A 316 11.95 11.03 -27.15
CA HIS A 316 11.72 9.58 -27.25
C HIS A 316 12.56 8.76 -26.27
N ASP A 317 13.73 9.26 -25.90
CA ASP A 317 14.66 8.68 -24.94
C ASP A 317 14.29 9.01 -23.49
N CYS A 318 13.44 10.02 -23.25
CA CYS A 318 13.03 10.44 -21.91
C CYS A 318 12.24 9.34 -21.19
N ALA A 319 12.75 8.89 -20.04
CA ALA A 319 12.08 7.96 -19.14
C ALA A 319 11.14 8.68 -18.16
N GLY A 320 11.52 9.89 -17.73
CA GLY A 320 10.76 10.74 -16.82
C GLY A 320 11.29 12.17 -16.76
N ILE A 321 10.45 13.07 -16.29
CA ILE A 321 10.70 14.52 -16.16
C ILE A 321 10.65 14.84 -14.67
N GLN A 322 11.83 15.05 -14.07
CA GLN A 322 11.98 15.22 -12.62
C GLN A 322 12.15 16.70 -12.24
N LEU A 323 11.46 17.11 -11.18
CA LEU A 323 11.31 18.51 -10.76
C LEU A 323 12.08 18.78 -9.48
N VAL A 324 13.23 19.44 -9.59
CA VAL A 324 14.11 19.78 -8.47
C VAL A 324 13.80 21.20 -7.97
N TRP A 325 13.07 21.31 -6.87
CA TRP A 325 12.72 22.58 -6.25
C TRP A 325 13.95 23.29 -5.67
N ASP A 326 13.94 24.62 -5.62
CA ASP A 326 14.93 25.39 -4.86
C ASP A 326 14.76 25.22 -3.36
N ALA A 327 13.50 25.14 -2.91
CA ALA A 327 13.09 24.84 -1.55
C ALA A 327 11.87 23.90 -1.61
N GLY A 328 12.13 22.62 -1.38
CA GLY A 328 11.13 21.55 -1.41
C GLY A 328 10.64 21.16 0.00
N PRO A 329 9.52 20.42 0.09
CA PRO A 329 8.86 20.12 1.36
C PRO A 329 9.61 19.13 2.25
N GLU A 330 10.60 18.39 1.73
CA GLU A 330 11.43 17.49 2.54
C GLU A 330 12.72 18.15 3.04
N ASP A 331 12.95 19.43 2.80
CA ASP A 331 13.96 20.19 3.53
C ASP A 331 13.57 20.30 5.01
N GLU A 332 14.53 20.14 5.93
CA GLU A 332 14.24 20.11 7.37
C GLU A 332 13.60 21.41 7.85
N GLU A 333 14.14 22.56 7.45
CA GLU A 333 13.62 23.86 7.88
C GLU A 333 12.21 24.08 7.32
N VAL A 334 11.99 23.74 6.05
CA VAL A 334 10.67 23.83 5.40
C VAL A 334 9.66 22.91 6.09
N TYR A 335 10.04 21.66 6.36
CA TYR A 335 9.18 20.70 7.05
C TYR A 335 8.79 21.20 8.44
N GLN A 336 9.77 21.59 9.27
CA GLN A 336 9.52 22.09 10.62
C GLN A 336 8.63 23.35 10.60
N HIS A 337 8.89 24.27 9.67
CA HIS A 337 8.07 25.46 9.53
C HIS A 337 6.62 25.11 9.17
N SER A 338 6.43 24.17 8.23
CA SER A 338 5.11 23.73 7.77
C SER A 338 4.25 23.10 8.88
N GLN A 339 4.85 22.57 9.94
CA GLN A 339 4.11 22.06 11.12
C GLN A 339 3.49 23.20 11.95
N SER A 340 4.05 24.42 11.84
CA SER A 340 3.64 25.59 12.62
C SER A 340 2.74 26.58 11.84
N GLU A 341 2.83 26.59 10.51
CA GLU A 341 2.13 27.56 9.63
C GLU A 341 0.64 27.25 9.37
N GLY A 342 0.08 26.20 10.01
CA GLY A 342 -1.32 25.84 9.86
C GLY A 342 -1.65 25.35 8.44
N GLY A 343 -2.33 26.18 7.64
CA GLY A 343 -2.89 25.79 6.33
C GLY A 343 -2.09 26.24 5.11
N ALA A 344 -1.00 26.99 5.26
CA ALA A 344 -0.26 27.61 4.16
C ALA A 344 0.34 26.61 3.16
N TRP A 345 0.73 25.41 3.63
CA TRP A 345 1.22 24.33 2.78
C TRP A 345 0.21 23.91 1.69
N ARG A 346 -1.09 24.16 1.89
CA ARG A 346 -2.13 23.85 0.90
C ARG A 346 -1.93 24.62 -0.39
N ASP A 347 -1.44 25.86 -0.35
CA ASP A 347 -1.19 26.63 -1.58
C ASP A 347 0.02 26.11 -2.37
N MET A 348 0.86 25.28 -1.72
CA MET A 348 2.07 24.69 -2.27
C MET A 348 2.01 23.16 -2.36
N TRP A 349 0.82 22.56 -2.28
CA TRP A 349 0.64 21.09 -2.27
C TRP A 349 1.36 20.39 -3.42
N TYR A 350 1.39 21.03 -4.59
CA TYR A 350 1.99 20.50 -5.81
C TYR A 350 3.52 20.34 -5.70
N LYS A 351 4.17 21.01 -4.75
CA LYS A 351 5.60 20.81 -4.48
C LYS A 351 5.91 19.40 -3.97
N LYS A 352 4.90 18.67 -3.48
CA LYS A 352 5.05 17.26 -3.10
C LYS A 352 5.23 16.33 -4.30
N ILE A 353 4.96 16.77 -5.53
CA ILE A 353 5.18 15.99 -6.75
C ILE A 353 6.67 16.00 -7.12
N CYS A 354 7.28 14.82 -7.23
CA CYS A 354 8.69 14.66 -7.61
C CYS A 354 8.95 14.90 -9.09
N GLY A 355 7.99 14.53 -9.94
CA GLY A 355 8.15 14.52 -11.38
C GLY A 355 7.06 13.72 -12.05
N PHE A 356 7.29 13.42 -13.33
CA PHE A 356 6.35 12.74 -14.20
C PHE A 356 7.06 11.70 -15.05
N ASP A 357 6.75 10.43 -14.82
CA ASP A 357 7.37 9.31 -15.52
C ASP A 357 6.54 8.87 -16.72
N THR A 358 7.21 8.37 -17.75
CA THR A 358 6.52 7.71 -18.86
C THR A 358 5.87 6.42 -18.40
N VAL A 359 4.66 6.17 -18.88
CA VAL A 359 3.90 4.98 -18.50
C VAL A 359 4.09 3.89 -19.55
N ALA A 360 4.57 2.73 -19.12
CA ALA A 360 4.74 1.55 -19.98
C ALA A 360 3.46 1.24 -20.77
N ARG A 361 3.59 0.99 -22.08
CA ARG A 361 2.47 0.72 -23.01
C ARG A 361 1.51 1.90 -23.24
N HIS A 362 1.84 3.10 -22.75
CA HIS A 362 1.05 4.31 -22.96
C HIS A 362 1.95 5.45 -23.47
N PRO A 363 2.19 5.51 -24.80
CA PRO A 363 3.21 6.39 -25.38
C PRO A 363 2.94 7.89 -25.21
N THR A 364 1.71 8.27 -24.87
CA THR A 364 1.24 9.64 -24.66
C THR A 364 0.75 9.90 -23.23
N VAL A 365 1.13 9.07 -22.27
CA VAL A 365 0.75 9.23 -20.85
C VAL A 365 1.98 9.45 -19.97
N LEU A 366 1.85 10.43 -19.08
CA LEU A 366 2.77 10.66 -17.96
C LEU A 366 2.08 10.34 -16.62
N CYS A 367 2.85 9.89 -15.63
CA CYS A 367 2.38 9.62 -14.27
C CYS A 367 3.20 10.41 -13.26
N GLY A 368 2.55 11.26 -12.47
CA GLY A 368 3.13 11.87 -11.28
C GLY A 368 2.67 11.17 -10.01
N TRP A 369 3.52 11.18 -8.98
CA TRP A 369 3.23 10.63 -7.65
C TRP A 369 3.11 11.77 -6.64
N ILE A 370 2.20 11.61 -5.69
CA ILE A 370 2.02 12.54 -4.58
C ILE A 370 1.67 11.79 -3.30
N THR A 371 2.16 12.26 -2.16
CA THR A 371 1.97 11.57 -0.88
C THR A 371 1.43 12.49 0.21
N GLY A 372 1.06 11.89 1.34
CA GLY A 372 0.80 12.58 2.59
C GLY A 372 -0.47 13.44 2.60
N ARG A 373 -0.42 14.49 3.42
CA ARG A 373 -1.50 15.48 3.55
C ARG A 373 -1.71 16.27 2.25
N GLU A 374 -0.68 16.44 1.43
CA GLU A 374 -0.72 17.10 0.13
C GLU A 374 -1.52 16.26 -0.88
N ALA A 375 -1.33 14.93 -0.91
CA ALA A 375 -2.19 14.02 -1.67
C ALA A 375 -3.66 14.17 -1.25
N ARG A 376 -3.96 14.09 0.05
CA ARG A 376 -5.34 14.25 0.57
C ARG A 376 -5.96 15.60 0.22
N HIS A 377 -5.16 16.67 0.19
CA HIS A 377 -5.64 17.97 -0.26
C HIS A 377 -5.94 17.96 -1.75
N MET A 378 -5.05 17.41 -2.58
CA MET A 378 -5.26 17.23 -4.02
C MET A 378 -6.55 16.44 -4.31
N GLU A 379 -6.86 15.39 -3.53
CA GLU A 379 -8.08 14.59 -3.71
C GLU A 379 -9.38 15.43 -3.65
N SER A 380 -9.36 16.55 -2.91
CA SER A 380 -10.47 17.50 -2.78
C SER A 380 -10.62 18.47 -3.96
N LEU A 381 -9.62 18.54 -4.84
CA LEU A 381 -9.59 19.44 -5.99
C LEU A 381 -10.24 18.78 -7.21
N ASP A 382 -10.69 19.62 -8.14
CA ASP A 382 -11.15 19.20 -9.45
C ASP A 382 -9.97 18.72 -10.32
N GLU A 383 -10.17 17.64 -11.07
CA GLU A 383 -9.15 17.05 -11.95
C GLU A 383 -8.58 18.07 -12.96
N LYS A 384 -9.41 19.01 -13.43
CA LYS A 384 -8.97 20.08 -14.33
C LYS A 384 -7.97 21.02 -13.66
N ILE A 385 -8.23 21.40 -12.40
CA ILE A 385 -7.33 22.28 -11.63
C ILE A 385 -5.99 21.57 -11.42
N VAL A 386 -6.02 20.28 -11.07
CA VAL A 386 -4.80 19.49 -10.89
C VAL A 386 -4.02 19.39 -12.21
N GLY A 387 -4.69 19.09 -13.32
CA GLY A 387 -4.08 19.08 -14.65
C GLY A 387 -3.41 20.39 -15.03
N GLU A 388 -4.10 21.52 -14.84
CA GLU A 388 -3.57 22.87 -15.10
C GLU A 388 -2.32 23.16 -14.26
N VAL A 389 -2.30 22.75 -13.00
CA VAL A 389 -1.13 22.87 -12.11
C VAL A 389 0.03 22.01 -12.61
N CYS A 390 -0.20 20.75 -12.96
CA CYS A 390 0.83 19.86 -13.49
C CYS A 390 1.44 20.38 -14.80
N VAL A 391 0.59 20.82 -15.74
CA VAL A 391 1.04 21.43 -17.01
C VAL A 391 1.84 22.71 -16.75
N ARG A 392 1.39 23.56 -15.83
CA ARG A 392 2.14 24.76 -15.44
C ARG A 392 3.53 24.42 -14.90
N MET A 393 3.64 23.41 -14.05
CA MET A 393 4.95 22.94 -13.55
C MET A 393 5.84 22.47 -14.70
N LEU A 394 5.33 21.58 -15.55
CA LEU A 394 6.08 21.07 -16.71
C LEU A 394 6.56 22.22 -17.62
N ARG A 395 5.70 23.19 -17.96
CA ARG A 395 6.08 24.37 -18.76
C ARG A 395 7.14 25.22 -18.05
N SER A 396 6.96 25.48 -16.76
CA SER A 396 7.83 26.37 -15.99
C SER A 396 9.23 25.79 -15.80
N PHE A 397 9.36 24.49 -15.57
CA PHE A 397 10.64 23.80 -15.35
C PHE A 397 11.36 23.44 -16.65
N THR A 398 10.64 22.95 -17.67
CA THR A 398 11.29 22.46 -18.89
C THR A 398 11.48 23.57 -19.94
N GLY A 399 10.66 24.62 -19.89
CA GLY A 399 10.53 25.59 -20.98
C GLY A 399 9.90 25.02 -22.26
N TRP A 400 9.42 23.78 -22.25
CA TRP A 400 8.82 23.12 -23.41
C TRP A 400 7.41 23.62 -23.70
N SER A 401 6.98 23.45 -24.95
CA SER A 401 5.59 23.67 -25.36
C SER A 401 4.73 22.47 -24.95
N VAL A 402 4.33 22.43 -23.68
CA VAL A 402 3.49 21.36 -23.13
C VAL A 402 2.03 21.65 -23.48
N PRO A 403 1.31 20.78 -24.21
CA PRO A 403 -0.12 20.94 -24.48
C PRO A 403 -0.96 20.71 -23.23
N GLU A 404 -2.24 21.06 -23.28
CA GLU A 404 -3.20 20.64 -22.23
C GLU A 404 -3.46 19.13 -22.35
N PRO A 405 -3.64 18.40 -21.23
CA PRO A 405 -3.97 16.98 -21.26
C PRO A 405 -5.39 16.78 -21.82
N ALA A 406 -5.53 15.78 -22.69
CA ALA A 406 -6.82 15.30 -23.17
C ALA A 406 -7.63 14.61 -22.05
N GLN A 407 -6.95 14.04 -21.06
CA GLN A 407 -7.57 13.42 -19.90
C GLN A 407 -6.62 13.49 -18.69
N VAL A 408 -7.18 13.84 -17.54
CA VAL A 408 -6.54 13.70 -16.23
C VAL A 408 -7.25 12.58 -15.48
N LEU A 409 -6.48 11.74 -14.80
CA LEU A 409 -7.04 10.71 -13.92
C LEU A 409 -6.22 10.67 -12.64
N MET A 410 -6.90 10.68 -11.50
CA MET A 410 -6.25 10.66 -10.18
C MET A 410 -6.76 9.50 -9.35
N SER A 411 -5.88 8.85 -8.59
CA SER A 411 -6.34 8.04 -7.45
C SER A 411 -6.73 8.96 -6.29
N LYS A 412 -7.58 8.43 -5.40
CA LYS A 412 -8.12 9.15 -4.23
C LYS A 412 -8.20 8.24 -3.01
N TRP A 413 -7.06 7.69 -2.60
CA TRP A 413 -7.02 6.64 -1.59
C TRP A 413 -7.29 7.14 -0.16
N GLY A 414 -6.92 8.38 0.17
CA GLY A 414 -7.15 8.97 1.48
C GLY A 414 -8.62 9.28 1.77
N SER A 415 -9.36 9.74 0.76
CA SER A 415 -10.79 10.07 0.86
C SER A 415 -11.72 8.88 0.65
N GLU A 416 -11.25 7.78 0.05
CA GLU A 416 -12.01 6.53 -0.07
C GLU A 416 -12.40 6.01 1.32
N ARG A 417 -13.68 6.11 1.65
CA ARG A 417 -14.23 5.92 3.00
C ARG A 417 -14.01 4.52 3.58
N PHE A 418 -13.84 3.50 2.73
CA PHE A 418 -13.60 2.12 3.17
C PHE A 418 -12.12 1.74 3.20
N VAL A 419 -11.22 2.66 2.82
CA VAL A 419 -9.76 2.42 2.79
C VAL A 419 -9.00 3.39 3.69
N ARG A 420 -9.25 4.70 3.56
CA ARG A 420 -8.66 5.79 4.37
C ARG A 420 -7.13 5.91 4.28
N GLY A 421 -6.59 5.71 3.08
CA GLY A 421 -5.16 5.83 2.80
C GLY A 421 -4.65 4.73 1.88
N SER A 422 -3.33 4.60 1.81
CA SER A 422 -2.66 3.70 0.87
C SER A 422 -2.08 2.50 1.60
N TYR A 423 -1.07 2.66 2.46
CA TYR A 423 -0.46 1.55 3.19
C TYR A 423 0.26 1.98 4.48
N THR A 424 0.68 0.98 5.24
CA THR A 424 1.27 1.09 6.59
C THR A 424 2.72 1.56 6.55
N TYR A 425 3.15 2.35 7.53
CA TYR A 425 4.57 2.63 7.78
C TYR A 425 4.87 2.62 9.27
N PRO A 426 6.10 2.30 9.71
CA PRO A 426 6.49 2.35 11.12
C PRO A 426 6.99 3.74 11.54
N PRO A 427 6.31 4.45 12.47
CA PRO A 427 6.79 5.74 12.95
C PRO A 427 7.98 5.64 13.93
N PRO A 428 8.76 6.72 14.13
CA PRO A 428 9.81 6.77 15.15
C PRO A 428 9.29 6.41 16.55
N GLY A 429 10.05 5.57 17.27
CA GLY A 429 9.68 5.10 18.62
C GLY A 429 8.65 3.97 18.66
N VAL A 430 8.17 3.50 17.50
CA VAL A 430 7.28 2.34 17.39
C VAL A 430 8.10 1.09 17.09
N ASP A 431 7.81 0.02 17.84
CA ASP A 431 8.34 -1.33 17.58
C ASP A 431 7.43 -2.03 16.57
N ALA A 432 7.83 -2.01 15.29
CA ALA A 432 7.03 -2.51 14.18
C ALA A 432 6.73 -4.01 14.34
N VAL A 433 7.70 -4.80 14.78
CA VAL A 433 7.53 -6.25 15.00
C VAL A 433 6.44 -6.49 16.03
N ARG A 434 6.50 -5.80 17.17
CA ARG A 434 5.49 -5.91 18.23
C ARG A 434 4.12 -5.51 17.72
N GLU A 435 3.99 -4.36 17.06
CA GLU A 435 2.68 -3.84 16.67
C GLU A 435 2.05 -4.65 15.52
N HIS A 436 2.81 -5.04 14.49
CA HIS A 436 2.31 -5.92 13.42
C HIS A 436 1.86 -7.28 13.98
N THR A 437 2.63 -7.84 14.92
CA THR A 437 2.28 -9.11 15.58
C THR A 437 1.02 -8.98 16.43
N ALA A 438 0.90 -7.91 17.21
CA ALA A 438 -0.28 -7.63 18.02
C ALA A 438 -1.53 -7.44 17.15
N LEU A 439 -1.40 -6.78 15.99
CA LEU A 439 -2.49 -6.61 15.03
C LEU A 439 -2.90 -7.96 14.41
N ALA A 440 -1.93 -8.81 14.04
CA ALA A 440 -2.14 -10.14 13.47
C ALA A 440 -2.73 -11.18 14.44
N ALA A 441 -2.57 -11.00 15.75
CA ALA A 441 -2.98 -12.00 16.75
C ALA A 441 -4.51 -12.30 16.68
N PRO A 442 -4.93 -13.57 16.61
CA PRO A 442 -6.35 -13.92 16.57
C PRO A 442 -7.00 -13.73 17.94
N LEU A 443 -8.33 -13.65 17.96
CA LEU A 443 -9.16 -13.56 19.17
C LEU A 443 -10.15 -14.73 19.24
N PRO A 444 -10.50 -15.18 20.46
CA PRO A 444 -9.86 -14.84 21.73
C PRO A 444 -8.38 -15.24 21.74
N LEU A 445 -7.56 -14.49 22.49
CA LEU A 445 -6.13 -14.82 22.62
C LEU A 445 -6.01 -16.21 23.25
N PRO A 446 -5.07 -17.06 22.79
CA PRO A 446 -4.78 -18.34 23.44
C PRO A 446 -4.55 -18.08 24.94
N CYS A 447 -5.28 -18.78 25.81
CA CYS A 447 -5.41 -18.43 27.22
C CYS A 447 -4.06 -18.09 27.87
N GLU A 448 -3.96 -16.90 28.46
CA GLU A 448 -3.05 -16.68 29.58
C GLU A 448 -3.34 -17.77 30.62
N ALA A 449 -2.29 -18.40 31.14
CA ALA A 449 -2.35 -19.57 32.00
C ALA A 449 -3.40 -19.41 33.12
N GLY A 450 -4.56 -20.06 33.00
CA GLY A 450 -5.59 -20.00 34.05
C GLY A 450 -7.03 -20.42 33.70
N TYR A 451 -7.43 -20.48 32.42
CA TYR A 451 -8.78 -20.92 32.06
C TYR A 451 -8.79 -22.37 31.57
N SER A 452 -9.65 -23.19 32.19
CA SER A 452 -9.71 -24.65 32.01
C SER A 452 -10.35 -25.13 30.69
N GLN A 453 -10.77 -24.24 29.79
CA GLN A 453 -11.15 -24.56 28.41
C GLN A 453 -10.81 -23.38 27.50
N ALA A 454 -9.90 -23.59 26.54
CA ALA A 454 -9.62 -22.59 25.50
C ALA A 454 -10.88 -22.35 24.66
N LYS A 455 -11.36 -21.11 24.61
CA LYS A 455 -12.45 -20.74 23.70
C LYS A 455 -11.96 -20.94 22.25
N PRO A 456 -12.81 -21.44 21.33
CA PRO A 456 -12.42 -21.59 19.93
C PRO A 456 -12.06 -20.23 19.34
N LEU A 457 -11.24 -20.23 18.28
CA LEU A 457 -10.94 -19.02 17.51
C LEU A 457 -12.25 -18.39 17.01
N GLN A 458 -12.30 -17.07 16.92
CA GLN A 458 -13.52 -16.33 16.55
C GLN A 458 -13.24 -15.17 15.62
N VAL A 459 -12.23 -14.35 15.90
CA VAL A 459 -11.87 -13.16 15.10
C VAL A 459 -10.41 -13.26 14.69
N LEU A 460 -10.15 -13.33 13.39
CA LEU A 460 -8.81 -13.42 12.81
C LEU A 460 -8.52 -12.16 12.01
N PHE A 461 -7.23 -11.78 11.88
CA PHE A 461 -6.82 -10.55 11.23
C PHE A 461 -5.81 -10.84 10.12
N ALA A 462 -6.14 -10.42 8.90
CA ALA A 462 -5.26 -10.48 7.73
C ALA A 462 -5.24 -9.13 7.01
N GLY A 463 -4.37 -8.99 6.01
CA GLY A 463 -4.08 -7.73 5.32
C GLY A 463 -2.63 -7.30 5.52
N GLU A 464 -2.13 -6.41 4.66
CA GLU A 464 -0.71 -6.03 4.64
C GLU A 464 -0.19 -5.52 5.99
N ALA A 465 -1.00 -4.77 6.74
CA ALA A 465 -0.64 -4.27 8.07
C ALA A 465 -0.43 -5.38 9.12
N THR A 466 -0.72 -6.64 8.79
CA THR A 466 -0.56 -7.78 9.69
C THR A 466 0.68 -8.63 9.37
N HIS A 467 1.54 -8.19 8.43
CA HIS A 467 2.77 -8.89 8.09
C HIS A 467 4.00 -8.10 8.55
N VAL A 468 4.89 -8.73 9.34
CA VAL A 468 6.10 -8.05 9.85
C VAL A 468 7.08 -7.71 8.72
N ASN A 469 7.30 -8.65 7.80
CA ASN A 469 8.36 -8.51 6.77
C ASN A 469 7.89 -8.00 5.39
N PHE A 470 6.59 -7.96 5.15
CA PHE A 470 6.01 -7.64 3.83
C PHE A 470 4.78 -6.73 3.99
N TYR A 471 4.77 -5.88 5.02
CA TYR A 471 3.80 -4.79 5.10
C TYR A 471 3.87 -3.92 3.83
N THR A 472 2.85 -3.12 3.57
CA THR A 472 2.66 -2.33 2.32
C THR A 472 2.35 -3.08 1.04
N THR A 473 2.63 -4.38 0.97
CA THR A 473 2.64 -5.08 -0.31
C THR A 473 1.40 -5.95 -0.57
N THR A 474 1.15 -6.21 -1.85
CA THR A 474 0.13 -7.16 -2.32
C THR A 474 0.45 -8.60 -1.94
N HIS A 475 1.72 -9.01 -2.01
CA HIS A 475 2.12 -10.37 -1.65
C HIS A 475 2.05 -10.59 -0.14
N GLY A 476 2.41 -9.60 0.68
CA GLY A 476 2.16 -9.64 2.12
C GLY A 476 0.67 -9.75 2.46
N ALA A 477 -0.20 -8.98 1.79
CA ALA A 477 -1.64 -9.14 1.92
C ALA A 477 -2.11 -10.56 1.54
N TYR A 478 -1.67 -11.07 0.38
CA TYR A 478 -1.98 -12.43 -0.08
C TYR A 478 -1.57 -13.50 0.95
N MET A 479 -0.34 -13.43 1.44
CA MET A 479 0.24 -14.38 2.40
C MET A 479 -0.47 -14.34 3.76
N THR A 480 -0.85 -13.17 4.26
CA THR A 480 -1.60 -13.07 5.53
C THR A 480 -3.00 -13.67 5.44
N GLY A 481 -3.64 -13.61 4.27
CA GLY A 481 -4.90 -14.30 4.04
C GLY A 481 -4.75 -15.83 4.09
N ILE A 482 -3.69 -16.37 3.46
CA ILE A 482 -3.34 -17.80 3.56
C ILE A 482 -3.05 -18.17 5.03
N ARG A 483 -2.28 -17.34 5.75
CA ARG A 483 -1.94 -17.56 7.16
C ARG A 483 -3.18 -17.74 8.03
N GLU A 484 -4.17 -16.84 7.91
CA GLU A 484 -5.38 -16.94 8.73
C GLU A 484 -6.32 -18.07 8.27
N ALA A 485 -6.36 -18.40 6.99
CA ALA A 485 -7.04 -19.60 6.52
C ALA A 485 -6.40 -20.88 7.10
N GLN A 486 -5.07 -20.97 7.06
CA GLN A 486 -4.33 -22.11 7.63
C GLN A 486 -4.57 -22.25 9.13
N ARG A 487 -4.63 -21.14 9.86
CA ARG A 487 -4.96 -21.15 11.29
C ARG A 487 -6.31 -21.82 11.57
N LEU A 488 -7.33 -21.58 10.74
CA LEU A 488 -8.63 -22.25 10.86
C LEU A 488 -8.57 -23.72 10.42
N ILE A 489 -7.83 -24.03 9.36
CA ILE A 489 -7.62 -25.41 8.90
C ILE A 489 -7.01 -26.24 10.04
N ASP A 490 -5.94 -25.74 10.67
CA ASP A 490 -5.25 -26.40 11.78
C ASP A 490 -6.17 -26.55 13.00
N HIS A 491 -6.94 -25.49 13.33
CA HIS A 491 -7.92 -25.52 14.42
C HIS A 491 -8.92 -26.68 14.30
N TYR A 492 -9.39 -26.97 13.08
CA TYR A 492 -10.30 -28.08 12.83
C TYR A 492 -9.60 -29.43 12.64
N ALA A 493 -8.34 -29.46 12.20
CA ALA A 493 -7.55 -30.69 12.12
C ALA A 493 -7.23 -31.26 13.52
N ASP A 494 -6.88 -30.39 14.47
CA ASP A 494 -6.62 -30.78 15.86
C ASP A 494 -7.90 -31.19 16.62
N SER A 495 -9.07 -30.82 16.09
CA SER A 495 -10.37 -31.17 16.65
C SER A 495 -10.91 -32.52 16.14
N GLU A 496 -10.29 -33.15 15.13
CA GLU A 496 -10.66 -34.49 14.68
C GLU A 496 -10.01 -35.57 15.58
N PRO A 497 -10.77 -36.59 16.02
CA PRO A 497 -10.20 -37.68 16.81
C PRO A 497 -9.17 -38.44 15.96
N ARG A 498 -7.90 -38.38 16.37
CA ARG A 498 -6.85 -39.25 15.81
C ARG A 498 -7.18 -40.69 16.21
N PHE A 499 -7.73 -41.46 15.28
CA PHE A 499 -7.82 -42.91 15.43
C PHE A 499 -6.39 -43.46 15.38
N LEU A 500 -5.88 -43.91 16.53
CA LEU A 500 -4.64 -44.70 16.66
C LEU A 500 -4.89 -46.15 16.26
#